data_AF-A0AAW6HXN9-F1
#
_entry.id   AF-A0AAW6HXN9-F1
#
_cell.length_a   1.000
_cell.length_b   1.000
_cell.length_c   1.000
_cell.angle_alpha   90.00
_cell.angle_beta   90.00
_cell.angle_gamma   90.00
#
_symmetry.space_group_name_H-M   'P 1'
#
loop_
_entity.id
_entity.type
_entity.pdbx_description
1 polymer ?
#
loop_
_entity_poly.entity_id
_entity_poly.type
_entity_poly.pdbx_seq_one_letter_code
_entity_poly.pdbx_strand_id
1 'polypeptide(L)' 'MIPCAITARTKQGVYTYTGLFQKTVEAKSDAYRRFGFPAVIAVTAIHRKSMRNNTHPSPPRAA' A
#
# COMPACT_ATOMS: atom_id res chain seq x y z
N MET A 1 1.43 -10.66 -6.87
CA MET A 1 2.24 -9.83 -5.96
C MET A 1 1.61 -8.45 -5.85
N ILE A 2 1.62 -7.85 -4.66
CA ILE A 2 1.01 -6.58 -4.32
C ILE A 2 2.13 -5.53 -4.21
N PRO A 3 2.07 -4.42 -4.95
CA PRO A 3 2.97 -3.30 -4.71
C PRO A 3 2.60 -2.65 -3.38
N CYS A 4 3.57 -2.54 -2.49
CA CYS A 4 3.43 -1.90 -1.19
C CYS A 4 4.42 -0.74 -1.10
N ALA A 5 3.97 0.39 -0.56
CA ALA A 5 4.83 1.46 -0.08
C ALA A 5 5.09 1.25 1.42
N ILE A 6 6.35 1.25 1.80
CA ILE A 6 6.81 1.08 3.17
C ILE A 6 7.45 2.38 3.60
N THR A 7 7.03 2.89 4.76
CA THR A 7 7.65 4.03 5.43
C THR A 7 8.17 3.58 6.79
N ALA A 8 9.46 3.72 7.02
CA ALA A 8 10.11 3.45 8.29
C ALA A 8 10.58 4.76 8.91
N ARG A 9 10.11 5.06 10.12
CA ARG A 9 10.58 6.21 10.91
C ARG A 9 11.51 5.69 12.00
N THR A 10 12.78 6.06 11.92
CA THR A 10 13.79 5.74 12.94
C THR A 10 14.27 7.03 13.60
N LYS A 11 15.13 6.92 14.62
CA LYS A 11 15.79 8.10 15.23
C LYS A 11 16.68 8.86 14.25
N GLN A 12 17.14 8.20 13.19
CA GLN A 12 18.05 8.77 12.18
C GLN A 12 17.30 9.51 11.07
N GLY A 13 16.03 9.16 10.83
CA GLY A 13 15.23 9.79 9.80
C GLY A 13 14.03 8.96 9.36
N VAL A 14 13.42 9.42 8.26
CA VAL A 14 12.29 8.74 7.61
C VAL A 14 12.76 8.14 6.29
N TYR A 15 12.55 6.84 6.13
CA TYR A 15 12.92 6.09 4.94
C TYR A 15 11.67 5.56 4.26
N THR A 16 11.53 5.84 2.97
CA THR A 16 10.38 5.38 2.18
C THR A 16 10.88 4.57 1.01
N TYR A 17 10.32 3.37 0.82
CA TYR A 17 10.61 2.54 -0.34
C TYR A 17 9.38 1.77 -0.78
N THR A 18 9.37 1.36 -2.05
CA THR A 18 8.31 0.52 -2.62
C THR A 18 8.86 -0.87 -2.95
N GLY A 19 8.06 -1.90 -2.73
CA GLY A 19 8.41 -3.27 -3.10
C GLY A 19 7.20 -4.10 -3.49
N LEU A 20 7.43 -5.21 -4.19
CA LEU A 20 6.40 -6.19 -4.54
C LEU A 20 6.43 -7.31 -3.49
N PHE A 21 5.31 -7.51 -2.79
CA PHE A 21 5.20 -8.53 -1.73
C PHE A 21 4.02 -9.46 -2.02
N GLN A 22 4.02 -10.69 -1.49
CA GLN A 22 2.84 -11.55 -1.65
C GLN A 22 1.71 -11.08 -0.73
N LYS A 23 2.07 -10.62 0.48
CA LYS A 23 1.15 -10.08 1.49
C LYS A 23 1.71 -8.83 2.16
N THR A 24 0.84 -7.94 2.63
CA THR A 24 1.23 -6.75 3.42
C THR A 24 1.98 -7.10 4.72
N VAL A 25 1.68 -8.25 5.32
CA VAL A 25 2.37 -8.75 6.52
C VAL A 25 3.84 -9.07 6.25
N GLU A 26 4.17 -9.61 5.07
CA GLU A 26 5.55 -9.87 4.67
C GLU A 26 6.33 -8.56 4.50
N ALA A 27 5.72 -7.55 3.87
CA ALA A 27 6.31 -6.22 3.74
C ALA A 27 6.63 -5.59 5.12
N LYS A 28 5.73 -5.77 6.09
CA LYS A 28 5.95 -5.30 7.46
C LYS A 28 7.11 -6.06 8.12
N SER A 29 7.14 -7.39 8.00
CA SER A 29 8.21 -8.21 8.57
C SER A 29 9.58 -7.90 7.96
N ASP A 30 9.66 -7.74 6.64
CA ASP A 30 10.88 -7.31 5.92
C ASP A 30 11.39 -5.95 6.44
N ALA A 31 10.49 -4.98 6.58
CA ALA A 31 10.83 -3.66 7.09
C ALA A 31 11.33 -3.71 8.54
N TYR A 32 10.74 -4.54 9.41
CA TYR A 32 11.25 -4.75 10.76
C TYR A 32 12.62 -5.43 10.78
N ARG A 33 12.90 -6.37 9.86
CA ARG A 33 14.23 -6.98 9.74
C ARG A 33 15.30 -5.99 9.29
N ARG A 34 14.95 -5.00 8.46
CA ARG A 34 15.87 -3.95 7.98
C ARG A 34 16.14 -2.84 9.01
N PHE A 35 15.10 -2.30 9.64
CA PHE A 35 15.23 -1.13 10.51
C PHE A 35 15.28 -1.45 12.01
N GLY A 36 14.82 -2.62 12.42
CA GLY A 36 14.81 -3.05 13.82
C GLY A 36 13.91 -2.19 14.73
N PHE A 37 13.98 -2.44 16.04
CA PHE A 37 13.35 -1.61 17.06
C PHE A 37 14.27 -0.42 17.40
N PRO A 38 13.78 0.81 17.62
CA PRO A 38 12.38 1.26 17.80
C PRO A 38 11.72 1.84 16.54
N ALA A 39 12.00 1.31 15.34
CA ALA A 39 11.44 1.89 14.12
C ALA A 39 9.91 1.76 14.05
N VAL A 40 9.22 2.86 13.72
CA VAL A 40 7.78 2.85 13.43
C VAL A 40 7.60 2.56 11.94
N ILE A 41 7.02 1.39 11.64
CA ILE A 41 6.81 0.92 10.27
C ILE A 41 5.35 1.09 9.86
N ALA A 42 5.12 1.85 8.79
CA ALA A 42 3.84 1.94 8.10
C ALA A 42 3.94 1.24 6.74
N VAL A 43 2.96 0.40 6.43
CA VAL A 43 2.87 -0.29 5.13
C VAL A 43 1.53 0.06 4.50
N THR A 44 1.59 0.60 3.28
CA THR A 44 0.42 0.95 2.47
C THR A 44 0.41 0.09 1.23
N ALA A 45 -0.59 -0.77 1.09
CA ALA A 45 -0.82 -1.49 -0.16
C ALA A 45 -1.21 -0.48 -1.24
N ILE A 46 -0.42 -0.41 -2.31
CA ILE A 46 -0.75 0.36 -3.51
C ILE A 46 -1.74 -0.50 -4.28
N HIS A 47 -3.01 -0.46 -3.87
CA HIS A 47 -4.05 -0.98 -4.73
C HIS A 47 -4.05 -0.10 -5.98
N ARG A 48 -3.73 -0.67 -7.15
CA ARG A 48 -4.17 -0.07 -8.41
C ARG A 48 -5.66 0.13 -8.20
N LYS A 49 -6.10 1.40 -8.16
CA LYS A 49 -7.53 1.71 -8.29
C LYS A 49 -7.94 0.95 -9.54
N SER A 50 -8.63 -0.19 -9.36
CA SER A 50 -9.47 -0.70 -10.41
C SER A 50 -10.33 0.51 -10.72
N MET A 51 -10.26 1.02 -11.94
CA MET A 51 -11.30 1.88 -12.44
C MET A 51 -12.56 1.03 -12.37
N ARG A 52 -13.20 1.03 -11.20
CA ARG A 52 -14.61 0.74 -11.06
C ARG A 52 -15.24 1.94 -11.73
N ASN A 53 -15.19 1.94 -13.06
CA ASN A 53 -16.08 2.73 -13.86
C ASN A 53 -17.44 2.24 -13.40
N ASN A 54 -18.08 3.03 -12.54
CA ASN A 54 -19.49 2.90 -12.29
C ASN A 54 -20.12 3.07 -13.67
N THR A 55 -20.36 1.95 -14.38
CA THR A 55 -21.30 1.91 -15.48
C THR A 55 -22.61 2.34 -14.87
N HIS A 56 -22.87 3.64 -14.88
CA HIS A 56 -24.16 4.18 -14.53
C HIS A 56 -25.07 3.74 -15.67
N PRO A 57 -26.03 2.81 -15.46
CA PRO A 57 -27.05 2.63 -16.48
C PRO A 57 -27.81 3.96 -16.51
N SER A 58 -27.62 4.74 -17.57
CA SER A 58 -28.52 5.83 -17.91
C SER A 58 -29.94 5.25 -17.84
N PRO A 59 -30.86 5.81 -17.03
CA PRO A 59 -32.24 5.35 -17.12
C PRO A 59 -32.73 5.58 -18.55
N PRO A 60 -33.51 4.66 -19.14
CA PRO A 60 -34.14 4.92 -20.43
C PRO A 60 -35.02 6.16 -20.25
N ARG A 61 -34.80 7.19 -21.06
CA ARG A 61 -35.72 8.32 -21.13
C ARG A 61 -36.99 7.80 -21.81
N ALA A 62 -37.99 7.48 -21.00
CA ALA A 62 -39.36 7.28 -21.44
C ALA A 62 -40.09 8.63 -21.50
N ALA A 63 -41.02 8.73 -22.45
CA ALA A 63 -41.87 9.86 -22.84
C ALA A 63 -41.22 10.88 -23.78
#